data_AF-A0A914LGM9-F1
#
_entry.id   AF-A0A914LGM9-F1
#
_cell.length_a   1.000
_cell.length_b   1.000
_cell.length_c   1.000
_cell.angle_alpha   90.00
_cell.angle_beta   90.00
_cell.angle_gamma   90.00
#
_symmetry.space_group_name_H-M   'P 1'
#
loop_
_entity.id
_entity.type
_entity.pdbx_description
1 polymer ?
#
loop_
_entity_poly.entity_id
_entity_poly.type
_entity_poly.pdbx_seq_one_letter_code
_entity_poly.pdbx_strand_id
1 'polypeptide(L)'
;MPDISGGVRQFLVYAPRLVENSIIGNVTAPLLRVVNVGGKPGESISEVYMTEHHHRLQGKRHSDITIEIRTLAGKLVKFHWRTCILTLHFQRSIF
;
A
#
# COMPACT_ATOMS: atom_id res chain seq x y z
N MET A 1 2.99 14.14 -17.14
CA MET A 1 2.12 13.22 -16.35
C MET A 1 2.25 13.64 -14.90
N PRO A 2 1.17 13.89 -14.14
CA PRO A 2 1.30 14.54 -12.84
C PRO A 2 1.98 13.61 -11.84
N ASP A 3 2.94 14.15 -11.09
CA ASP A 3 3.60 13.50 -9.95
C ASP A 3 2.63 13.42 -8.75
N ILE A 4 3.07 12.95 -7.58
CA ILE A 4 2.35 13.02 -6.30
C ILE A 4 1.80 14.43 -6.02
N SER A 5 2.47 15.47 -6.54
CA SER A 5 2.08 16.88 -6.47
C SER A 5 0.92 17.28 -7.39
N GLY A 6 0.52 16.43 -8.32
CA GLY A 6 -0.40 16.76 -9.41
C GLY A 6 -1.83 16.23 -9.25
N GLY A 7 -2.26 15.92 -8.02
CA GLY A 7 -3.66 15.61 -7.70
C GLY A 7 -3.96 14.15 -7.34
N VAL A 8 -2.95 13.29 -7.17
CA VAL A 8 -3.16 11.96 -6.57
C VAL A 8 -3.37 12.13 -5.07
N ARG A 9 -4.59 11.86 -4.61
CA ARG A 9 -4.97 12.01 -3.20
C ARG A 9 -4.83 10.73 -2.38
N GLN A 10 -4.74 9.59 -3.05
CA GLN A 10 -4.70 8.28 -2.41
C GLN A 10 -3.83 7.32 -3.20
N PHE A 11 -3.08 6.52 -2.47
CA PHE A 11 -2.33 5.37 -2.96
C PHE A 11 -2.94 4.09 -2.43
N LEU A 12 -3.07 3.10 -3.30
CA LEU A 12 -3.53 1.76 -2.99
C LEU A 12 -2.32 0.84 -3.01
N VAL A 13 -2.01 0.27 -1.85
CA VAL A 13 -0.83 -0.58 -1.66
C VAL A 13 -1.26 -2.04 -1.73
N TYR A 14 -0.91 -2.71 -2.82
CA TYR A 14 -1.21 -4.11 -3.05
C TYR A 14 0.01 -4.99 -2.78
N ALA A 15 -0.23 -6.21 -2.30
CA ALA A 15 0.79 -7.23 -2.08
C ALA A 15 0.39 -8.55 -2.74
N PRO A 16 0.43 -8.62 -4.09
CA PRO A 16 0.06 -9.83 -4.83
C PRO A 16 0.91 -11.03 -4.39
N ARG A 17 0.24 -12.17 -4.23
CA ARG A 17 0.82 -13.44 -3.75
C ARG A 17 1.36 -13.44 -2.31
N LEU A 18 1.29 -12.31 -1.59
CA LEU A 18 1.71 -12.24 -0.19
C LEU A 18 0.53 -12.40 0.77
N VAL A 19 -0.60 -11.73 0.50
CA VAL A 19 -1.78 -11.72 1.39
C VAL A 19 -3.04 -12.21 0.71
N GLU A 20 -3.96 -12.81 1.47
CA GLU A 20 -5.29 -13.21 0.98
C GLU A 20 -6.06 -12.01 0.42
N ASN A 21 -6.93 -12.26 -0.56
CA ASN A 21 -7.75 -11.20 -1.14
C ASN A 21 -8.78 -10.70 -0.12
N SER A 22 -8.92 -9.38 -0.01
CA SER A 22 -9.98 -8.73 0.75
C SER A 22 -11.01 -8.10 -0.18
N ILE A 23 -12.25 -7.97 0.27
CA ILE A 23 -13.32 -7.28 -0.46
C ILE A 23 -13.09 -5.77 -0.35
N ILE A 24 -13.05 -5.08 -1.49
CA ILE A 24 -12.86 -3.63 -1.61
C ILE A 24 -13.94 -3.11 -2.57
N GLY A 25 -15.02 -2.58 -2.02
CA GLY A 25 -16.18 -2.20 -2.83
C GLY A 25 -16.74 -3.41 -3.58
N ASN A 26 -16.71 -3.37 -4.91
CA ASN A 26 -17.21 -4.43 -5.79
C ASN A 26 -16.11 -5.37 -6.35
N VAL A 27 -14.88 -5.28 -5.85
CA VAL A 27 -13.76 -6.13 -6.31
C VAL A 27 -13.10 -6.84 -5.11
N THR A 28 -12.45 -7.98 -5.37
CA THR A 28 -11.58 -8.66 -4.41
C THR A 28 -10.13 -8.52 -4.83
N ALA A 29 -9.27 -8.03 -3.94
CA ALA A 29 -7.85 -7.84 -4.26
C ALA A 29 -6.95 -7.96 -3.02
N PRO A 30 -5.65 -8.26 -3.18
CA PRO A 30 -4.70 -8.40 -2.08
C PRO A 30 -4.19 -7.03 -1.63
N LEU A 31 -5.10 -6.18 -1.12
CA LEU A 31 -4.79 -4.81 -0.68
C LEU A 31 -4.34 -4.80 0.78
N LEU A 32 -3.15 -4.25 1.04
CA LEU A 32 -2.65 -4.03 2.39
C LEU A 32 -3.30 -2.82 3.05
N ARG A 33 -3.35 -1.69 2.33
CA ARG A 33 -3.83 -0.42 2.86
C ARG A 33 -4.11 0.60 1.75
N VAL A 34 -5.01 1.54 2.03
CA VAL A 34 -5.13 2.81 1.30
C VAL A 34 -4.41 3.89 2.11
N VAL A 35 -3.46 4.57 1.50
CA VAL A 35 -2.67 5.63 2.10
C VAL A 35 -3.12 6.96 1.52
N ASN A 36 -3.49 7.91 2.38
CA ASN A 36 -3.81 9.25 1.92
C ASN A 36 -2.53 10.02 1.60
N VAL A 37 -2.62 10.84 0.56
CA VAL A 37 -1.55 11.69 0.08
C VAL A 37 -2.04 13.12 0.16
N GLY A 38 -1.32 13.96 0.88
CA GLY A 38 -1.69 15.36 1.10
C GLY A 38 -0.50 16.29 1.06
N GLY A 39 -0.69 17.46 1.68
CA GLY A 39 0.31 18.51 1.95
C GLY A 39 0.93 19.18 0.74
N LYS A 40 1.72 20.22 1.01
CA LYS A 40 2.30 21.11 0.00
C LYS A 40 3.73 20.68 -0.34
N PRO A 41 4.25 21.04 -1.54
CA PRO A 41 5.67 20.87 -1.84
C PRO A 41 6.54 21.50 -0.75
N GLY A 42 7.48 20.73 -0.20
CA GLY A 42 8.35 21.15 0.90
C GLY A 42 7.85 20.78 2.30
N GLU A 43 6.59 20.36 2.46
CA GLU A 43 6.09 19.85 3.73
C GLU A 43 6.47 18.36 3.92
N SER A 44 6.84 18.02 5.15
CA SER A 44 6.90 16.64 5.62
C SER A 44 5.53 16.27 6.18
N ILE A 45 4.99 15.14 5.74
CA ILE A 45 3.68 14.66 6.16
C ILE A 45 3.90 13.29 6.76
N SER A 46 3.41 13.13 7.98
CA SER A 46 3.37 11.85 8.67
C SER A 46 1.92 11.54 8.98
N GLU A 47 1.42 10.44 8.44
CA GLU A 47 0.17 9.85 8.89
C GLU A 47 0.50 8.59 9.70
N VAL A 48 0.02 8.56 10.94
CA VAL A 48 0.11 7.38 11.81
C VAL A 48 -1.25 6.72 11.81
N TYR A 49 -1.29 5.47 11.33
CA TYR A 49 -2.51 4.69 11.34
C TYR A 49 -2.60 3.85 12.62
N MET A 50 -3.47 4.25 13.53
CA MET A 50 -3.60 3.62 14.86
C MET A 50 -4.21 2.21 14.82
N THR A 51 -4.96 1.87 13.77
CA THR A 51 -5.57 0.54 13.64
C THR A 51 -4.67 -0.41 12.85
N GLU A 52 -4.16 -1.43 13.54
CA GLU A 52 -3.46 -2.55 12.94
C GLU A 52 -4.40 -3.33 12.02
N HIS A 53 -4.08 -3.35 10.73
CA HIS A 53 -4.78 -4.20 9.76
C HIS A 53 -3.92 -5.43 9.52
N HIS A 54 -4.23 -6.49 10.25
CA HIS A 54 -3.59 -7.79 10.06
C HIS A 54 -4.20 -8.48 8.85
N HIS A 55 -3.34 -8.96 7.96
CA HIS A 55 -3.74 -9.70 6.76
C HIS A 55 -3.26 -11.14 6.87
N ARG A 56 -4.09 -12.10 6.44
CA ARG A 56 -3.66 -13.49 6.35
C ARG A 56 -2.66 -13.64 5.20
N LEU A 57 -1.54 -14.31 5.47
CA LEU A 57 -0.52 -14.57 4.46
C LEU A 57 -0.94 -15.73 3.56
N GLN A 58 -0.63 -15.62 2.27
CA GLN A 58 -0.81 -16.73 1.32
C GLN A 58 0.33 -17.73 1.48
N GLY A 59 0.10 -18.77 2.27
CA GLY A 59 1.12 -19.79 2.50
C GLY A 59 2.24 -19.34 3.43
N LYS A 60 3.14 -20.28 3.73
CA LYS A 60 4.14 -20.14 4.79
C LYS A 60 5.52 -19.69 4.32
N ARG A 61 5.80 -19.75 3.02
CA ARG A 61 7.12 -19.46 2.44
C ARG A 61 6.95 -18.61 1.19
N HIS A 62 7.67 -17.49 1.16
CA HIS A 62 7.68 -16.52 0.08
C HIS A 62 9.14 -16.34 -0.36
N SER A 63 9.46 -16.68 -1.61
CA SER A 63 10.80 -16.43 -2.17
C SER A 63 11.00 -14.95 -2.47
N ASP A 64 9.91 -14.29 -2.88
CA ASP A 64 9.90 -12.92 -3.35
C ASP A 64 8.66 -12.21 -2.81
N ILE A 65 8.82 -10.95 -2.41
CA ILE A 65 7.72 -10.08 -2.03
C ILE A 65 7.58 -9.01 -3.10
N THR A 66 6.40 -8.97 -3.73
CA THR A 66 6.04 -7.94 -4.71
C THR A 66 5.06 -6.98 -4.07
N ILE A 67 5.37 -5.69 -4.12
CA ILE A 67 4.45 -4.63 -3.72
C ILE A 67 4.15 -3.76 -4.92
N GLU A 68 2.86 -3.47 -5.12
CA GLU A 68 2.41 -2.55 -6.16
C GLU A 68 1.70 -1.36 -5.50
N ILE A 69 2.22 -0.16 -5.75
CA ILE A 69 1.57 1.07 -5.30
C ILE A 69 0.88 1.69 -6.51
N ARG A 70 -0.44 1.77 -6.46
CA ARG A 70 -1.28 2.24 -7.56
C ARG A 70 -2.07 3.47 -7.15
N THR A 71 -2.37 4.33 -8.12
CA THR A 71 -3.34 5.40 -7.96
C THR A 71 -4.77 4.83 -7.97
N LEU A 72 -5.76 5.63 -7.56
CA LEU A 72 -7.19 5.24 -7.67
C LEU A 72 -7.60 4.87 -9.11
N ALA A 73 -6.93 5.41 -10.12
CA ALA A 73 -7.14 5.04 -11.52
C ALA A 73 -6.46 3.72 -11.92
N GLY A 74 -5.90 2.96 -10.96
CA GLY A 74 -5.24 1.68 -11.17
C GLY A 74 -3.82 1.76 -11.77
N LYS A 75 -3.30 2.96 -12.03
CA LYS A 75 -1.97 3.17 -12.62
C LYS A 75 -0.87 3.03 -11.57
N LEU A 76 0.25 2.41 -11.93
CA LEU A 76 1.43 2.37 -11.07
C LEU A 76 1.94 3.78 -10.78
N VAL A 77 2.24 4.05 -9.51
CA VAL A 77 2.84 5.31 -9.06
C VAL A 77 4.31 5.31 -9.46
N LYS A 78 4.76 6.41 -10.07
CA LYS A 78 6.18 6.60 -10.41
C LYS A 78 6.83 7.51 -9.36
N PHE A 79 7.73 6.95 -8.57
CA PHE A 79 8.51 7.71 -7.60
C PHE A 79 9.74 8.30 -8.30
N HIS A 80 9.61 9.52 -8.82
CA HIS A 80 10.69 10.16 -9.59
C HIS A 80 11.70 10.93 -8.74
N TRP A 81 11.27 11.45 -7.58
CA TRP A 81 12.06 12.42 -6.81
C TRP A 81 12.20 12.07 -5.32
N ARG A 82 11.71 10.91 -4.90
CA ARG A 82 11.65 10.54 -3.47
C ARG A 82 11.87 9.05 -3.27
N THR A 83 12.41 8.72 -2.11
CA THR A 83 12.53 7.34 -1.61
C THR A 83 11.17 6.85 -1.12
N CYS A 84 10.78 5.65 -1.51
CA CYS A 84 9.66 4.94 -0.92
C CYS A 84 10.20 3.91 0.08
N ILE A 85 9.87 4.07 1.36
CA ILE A 85 10.22 3.10 2.40
C ILE A 85 8.94 2.38 2.80
N LEU A 86 8.96 1.05 2.73
CA LEU A 86 7.87 0.20 3.16
C LEU A 86 8.41 -0.81 4.18
N THR A 87 7.78 -0.85 5.34
CA THR A 87 8.11 -1.76 6.43
C THR A 87 6.96 -2.73 6.62
N LEU A 88 7.23 -4.03 6.53
CA LEU A 88 6.26 -5.08 6.77
C LEU A 88 6.57 -5.74 8.12
N HIS A 89 5.54 -5.85 8.96
CA HIS A 89 5.61 -6.59 10.20
C HIS A 89 4.85 -7.92 10.05
N PHE A 90 5.52 -9.03 10.29
CA PHE A 90 4.94 -10.36 10.22
C PHE A 90 4.79 -10.92 11.62
N GLN A 91 3.55 -11.16 12.03
CA GLN A 91 3.25 -11.77 13.32
C GLN A 91 2.69 -13.17 13.12
N ARG A 92 3.19 -14.12 13.92
CA ARG A 92 2.58 -15.45 13.99
C ARG A 92 1.24 -15.33 14.71
N SER A 93 0.14 -15.68 14.04
CA SER A 93 -1.14 -15.88 14.74
C SER A 93 -1.00 -17.08 15.68
N ILE A 94 -1.33 -16.88 16.96
CA ILE A 94 -1.34 -17.93 18.00
C ILE A 94 -2.77 -18.45 18.23
N PHE A 95 -3.74 -17.96 17.45
CA PHE A 95 -5.12 -18.43 17.43
C PHE A 95 -5.38 -19.25 16.16
#